data_AF-A0A3B4BL47-F1
#
_entry.id   AF-A0A3B4BL47-F1
#
_cell.length_a   1.000
_cell.length_b   1.000
_cell.length_c   1.000
_cell.angle_alpha   90.00
_cell.angle_beta   90.00
_cell.angle_gamma   90.00
#
_symmetry.space_group_name_H-M   'P 1'
#
loop_
_entity.id
_entity.type
_entity.pdbx_description
1 polymer ?
#
loop_
_entity_poly.entity_id
_entity_poly.type
_entity_poly.pdbx_seq_one_letter_code
_entity_poly.pdbx_strand_id
1 'polypeptide(L)'
;PGPEHVVVKRSVAASMLRRHRRAGATPAADLTPLHHAYSYPALDILIQTRFYKVCEVNVACDEMADTNGIVAAYTAYYGPIPF
;
A
#
# COMPACT_ATOMS: atom_id res chain seq x y z
N PRO A 1 -14.55 -16.26 -61.94
CA PRO A 1 -13.34 -16.15 -61.09
C PRO A 1 -13.58 -15.15 -59.93
N GLY A 2 -13.92 -15.66 -58.75
CA GLY A 2 -14.19 -14.85 -57.55
C GLY A 2 -12.90 -14.43 -56.83
N PRO A 3 -12.89 -13.30 -56.09
CA PRO A 3 -11.69 -12.82 -55.42
C PRO A 3 -11.32 -13.73 -54.24
N GLU A 4 -10.08 -14.20 -54.27
CA GLU A 4 -9.45 -15.01 -53.24
C GLU A 4 -9.50 -14.34 -51.87
N HIS A 5 -9.91 -15.09 -50.86
CA HIS A 5 -9.92 -14.66 -49.47
C HIS A 5 -8.48 -14.60 -48.93
N VAL A 6 -7.87 -13.41 -48.96
CA VAL A 6 -6.61 -13.15 -48.25
C VAL A 6 -6.90 -12.96 -46.77
N VAL A 7 -6.92 -14.05 -46.00
CA VAL A 7 -7.00 -13.97 -44.53
C VAL A 7 -5.62 -13.53 -44.00
N VAL A 8 -5.55 -12.26 -43.61
CA VAL A 8 -4.34 -11.58 -43.15
C VAL A 8 -3.81 -12.22 -41.85
N LYS A 9 -2.54 -12.67 -41.86
CA LYS A 9 -1.77 -13.21 -40.71
C LYS A 9 -1.79 -12.35 -39.43
N ARG A 10 -2.29 -11.11 -39.48
CA ARG A 10 -2.54 -10.22 -38.32
C ARG A 10 -3.46 -10.85 -37.27
N SER A 11 -4.37 -11.74 -37.67
CA SER A 11 -5.33 -12.38 -36.75
C SER A 11 -4.66 -13.36 -35.77
N VAL A 12 -3.53 -13.98 -36.14
CA VAL A 12 -2.86 -14.99 -35.30
C VAL A 12 -2.09 -14.33 -34.16
N ALA A 13 -1.35 -13.24 -34.43
CA ALA A 13 -0.67 -12.48 -33.38
C ALA A 13 -1.69 -11.86 -32.40
N ALA A 14 -2.80 -11.32 -32.92
CA ALA A 14 -3.90 -10.81 -32.09
C ALA A 14 -4.64 -11.93 -31.31
N SER A 15 -4.65 -13.16 -31.83
CA SER A 15 -5.18 -14.35 -31.16
C SER A 15 -4.24 -14.82 -30.03
N MET A 16 -2.93 -14.83 -30.26
CA MET A 16 -1.93 -15.21 -29.25
C MET A 16 -1.84 -14.17 -28.12
N LEU A 17 -1.92 -12.87 -28.41
CA LEU A 17 -2.03 -11.81 -27.41
C LEU A 17 -3.32 -11.93 -26.57
N ARG A 18 -4.46 -12.25 -27.20
CA ARG A 18 -5.72 -12.51 -26.48
C ARG A 18 -5.66 -13.78 -25.65
N ARG A 19 -5.01 -14.84 -26.15
CA ARG A 19 -4.75 -16.07 -25.39
C ARG A 19 -3.82 -15.81 -24.21
N HIS A 20 -2.75 -15.02 -24.36
CA HIS A 20 -1.89 -14.63 -23.24
C HIS A 20 -2.64 -13.82 -22.18
N ARG A 21 -3.53 -12.90 -22.56
CA ARG A 21 -4.35 -12.16 -21.58
C ARG A 21 -5.36 -13.04 -20.84
N ARG A 22 -5.89 -14.10 -21.48
CA ARG A 22 -6.82 -15.04 -20.85
C ARG A 22 -6.11 -16.16 -20.07
N ALA A 23 -4.92 -16.56 -20.51
CA ALA A 23 -4.06 -17.53 -19.83
C ALA A 23 -3.21 -16.88 -18.72
N GLY A 24 -3.15 -15.54 -18.67
CA GLY A 24 -2.64 -14.74 -17.55
C GLY A 24 -3.53 -14.77 -16.31
N ALA A 25 -4.17 -15.91 -16.05
CA ALA A 25 -4.64 -16.32 -14.74
C ALA A 25 -3.53 -17.12 -14.01
N THR A 26 -2.26 -16.83 -14.28
CA THR A 26 -1.30 -16.85 -13.18
C THR A 26 -1.79 -15.78 -12.21
N PRO A 27 -1.98 -16.08 -10.92
CA PRO A 27 -2.36 -15.05 -9.96
C PRO A 27 -1.44 -13.88 -10.25
N ALA A 28 -2.02 -12.71 -10.53
CA ALA A 28 -1.27 -11.46 -10.50
C ALA A 28 -0.35 -11.63 -9.32
N ALA A 29 0.95 -11.75 -9.58
CA ALA A 29 1.92 -12.00 -8.54
C ALA A 29 1.51 -11.01 -7.47
N ASP A 30 1.04 -11.55 -6.34
CA ASP A 30 0.56 -10.75 -5.23
C ASP A 30 1.82 -10.21 -4.55
N LEU A 31 2.63 -9.53 -5.36
CA LEU A 31 3.49 -8.45 -4.99
C LEU A 31 2.49 -7.37 -4.59
N THR A 32 1.83 -7.58 -3.45
CA THR A 32 1.56 -6.52 -2.51
C THR A 32 2.90 -5.81 -2.35
N PRO A 33 3.16 -4.71 -3.09
CA PRO A 33 4.38 -3.97 -2.85
C PRO A 33 4.11 -3.36 -1.48
N LEU A 34 4.77 -3.86 -0.43
CA LEU A 34 4.69 -3.28 0.91
C LEU A 34 3.35 -3.32 1.66
N HIS A 35 2.28 -3.93 1.13
CA HIS A 35 0.95 -3.81 1.74
C HIS A 35 0.82 -4.45 3.13
N HIS A 36 1.79 -5.27 3.56
CA HIS A 36 1.83 -5.84 4.91
C HIS A 36 2.93 -5.27 5.83
N ALA A 37 3.79 -4.37 5.34
CA ALA A 37 4.87 -3.77 6.13
C ALA A 37 4.57 -2.33 6.59
N TYR A 38 3.53 -1.70 6.03
CA TYR A 38 3.01 -0.39 6.42
C TYR A 38 1.49 -0.45 6.66
N SER A 39 1.02 -1.47 7.38
CA SER A 39 -0.38 -1.57 7.84
C SER A 39 -0.65 -0.60 8.99
N TYR A 40 -0.36 0.67 8.76
CA TYR A 40 -0.99 1.81 9.41
C TYR A 40 -1.69 2.52 8.26
N PRO A 41 -3.04 2.60 8.17
CA PRO A 41 -3.71 3.47 7.21
C PRO A 41 -2.98 4.82 7.16
N ALA A 42 -2.87 5.48 6.01
CA ALA A 42 -2.16 6.77 5.92
C ALA A 42 -2.59 7.79 7.00
N LEU A 43 -3.83 7.65 7.51
CA LEU A 43 -4.36 8.32 8.70
C LEU A 43 -3.52 8.09 9.97
N ASP A 44 -3.11 6.86 10.26
CA ASP A 44 -2.33 6.51 11.44
C ASP A 44 -0.90 7.09 11.40
N ILE A 45 -0.30 7.27 10.22
CA ILE A 45 0.98 7.97 10.06
C ILE A 45 0.83 9.45 10.43
N LEU A 46 -0.23 10.11 9.95
CA LEU A 46 -0.51 11.52 10.26
C LEU A 46 -0.83 11.72 11.75
N ILE A 47 -1.56 10.78 12.35
CA ILE A 47 -1.91 10.79 13.78
C ILE A 47 -0.66 10.63 14.65
N GLN A 48 0.22 9.67 14.37
CA GLN A 48 1.47 9.50 15.12
C GLN A 48 2.39 10.72 15.00
N THR A 49 2.48 11.33 13.82
CA THR A 49 3.28 12.54 13.61
C THR A 49 2.78 13.70 14.48
N ARG A 50 1.45 13.84 14.64
CA ARG A 50 0.86 14.82 15.56
C ARG A 50 1.26 14.55 17.01
N PHE A 51 1.29 13.29 17.44
CA PHE A 51 1.71 12.95 18.79
C PHE A 51 3.18 13.28 19.03
N TYR A 52 4.06 12.98 18.07
CA TYR A 52 5.47 13.37 18.15
C TYR A 52 5.61 14.88 18.32
N LYS A 53 4.86 15.69 17.57
CA LYS A 53 4.90 17.15 17.72
C LYS A 53 4.42 17.66 19.08
N VAL A 54 3.54 16.92 19.74
CA VAL A 54 3.10 17.26 21.10
C VAL A 54 4.09 16.77 22.17
N CYS A 55 4.76 15.65 21.95
CA CYS A 55 5.77 15.14 22.89
C CYS A 55 7.13 15.82 22.76
N GLU A 56 7.46 16.39 21.59
CA GLU A 56 8.71 17.15 21.35
C GLU A 56 8.88 18.35 22.30
N VAL A 57 7.76 18.94 22.79
CA VAL A 57 7.80 20.06 23.76
C VAL A 57 7.76 19.61 25.23
N ASN A 58 7.68 18.30 25.49
CA ASN A 58 7.67 17.72 26.83
C ASN A 58 8.78 16.66 26.92
N VAL A 59 9.93 17.04 27.50
CA VAL A 59 11.13 16.17 27.63
C VAL A 59 10.80 14.81 28.24
N ALA A 60 9.91 14.77 29.24
CA ALA A 60 9.55 13.51 29.89
C ALA A 60 8.64 12.63 29.00
N CYS A 61 7.87 13.23 28.09
CA CYS A 61 7.18 12.47 27.04
C CYS A 61 8.15 12.01 25.95
N ASP A 62 9.07 12.88 25.53
CA ASP A 62 10.04 12.60 24.46
C ASP A 62 10.94 11.40 24.79
N GLU A 63 11.54 11.39 25.98
CA GLU A 63 12.36 10.27 26.47
C GLU A 63 11.55 8.97 26.61
N MET A 64 10.27 9.09 26.98
CA MET A 64 9.38 7.93 27.07
C MET A 64 8.92 7.45 25.69
N ALA A 65 8.84 8.34 24.69
CA ALA A 65 8.50 7.97 23.32
C ALA A 65 9.59 7.13 22.67
N ASP A 66 10.86 7.40 22.99
CA ASP A 66 12.00 6.62 22.51
C ASP A 66 12.06 5.20 23.11
N THR A 67 11.59 5.04 24.34
CA THR A 67 11.66 3.76 25.08
C THR A 67 10.38 2.92 24.93
N ASN A 68 9.22 3.56 25.04
CA ASN A 68 7.91 2.89 25.11
C ASN A 68 7.05 3.12 23.85
N GLY A 69 7.50 3.99 22.93
CA GLY A 69 6.78 4.36 21.72
C GLY A 69 5.82 5.54 21.89
N ILE A 70 5.54 6.24 20.79
CA ILE A 70 4.83 7.53 20.83
C ILE A 70 3.39 7.45 21.37
N VAL A 71 2.67 6.36 21.08
CA VAL A 71 1.28 6.18 21.52
C VAL A 71 1.21 5.97 23.03
N ALA A 72 2.09 5.13 23.58
CA ALA A 72 2.18 4.90 25.02
C ALA A 72 2.65 6.15 25.77
N ALA A 73 3.64 6.85 25.20
CA ALA A 73 4.14 8.08 25.77
C ALA A 73 3.05 9.17 25.81
N TYR A 74 2.40 9.42 24.67
CA TYR A 74 1.33 10.41 24.57
C TYR A 74 0.18 10.10 25.54
N THR A 75 -0.27 8.83 25.60
CA THR A 75 -1.40 8.46 26.46
C THR A 75 -1.13 8.60 27.95
N ALA A 76 0.11 8.38 28.40
CA ALA A 76 0.49 8.58 29.80
C ALA A 76 0.47 10.05 30.23
N TYR A 77 0.82 10.98 29.33
CA TYR A 77 0.91 12.42 29.65
C TYR A 77 -0.33 13.22 29.28
N TYR A 78 -1.03 12.84 28.20
CA TYR A 78 -2.14 13.59 27.61
C TYR A 78 -3.47 12.84 27.59
N GLY A 79 -3.48 11.56 27.98
CA GLY A 79 -4.69 10.75 28.09
C GLY A 79 -5.08 10.01 26.80
N PRO A 80 -6.24 9.33 26.80
CA PRO A 80 -6.65 8.47 25.70
C PRO A 80 -6.83 9.23 24.38
N ILE A 81 -6.44 8.57 23.28
CA ILE A 81 -6.53 9.13 21.93
C ILE A 81 -7.99 9.15 21.47
N PRO A 82 -8.53 10.30 21.03
CA PRO A 82 -9.82 10.34 20.37
C PRO A 82 -9.68 9.83 18.92
N PHE A 83 -10.39 8.74 18.60
CA PHE A 83 -10.47 8.16 17.25
C PHE A 83 -11.60 8.78 16.43
#